data_AF-A0A453BH91-F1
#
_entry.id   AF-A0A453BH91-F1
#
_cell.length_a   1.000
_cell.length_b   1.000
_cell.length_c   1.000
_cell.angle_alpha   90.00
_cell.angle_beta   90.00
_cell.angle_gamma   90.00
#
_symmetry.space_group_name_H-M   'P 1'
#
loop_
_entity.id
_entity.type
_entity.pdbx_description
1 polymer ?
#
loop_
_entity_poly.entity_id
_entity_poly.type
_entity_poly.pdbx_seq_one_letter_code
_entity_poly.pdbx_strand_id
1 'polypeptide(L)' 'CTIHDGLTTLFWEDRWLHGQRIQEIAPLIYSIIPQRTRTTMMVRQATGDGA' A
#
# COMPACT_ATOMS: atom_id res chain seq x y z
N CYS A 1 12.27 13.34 13.11
CA CYS A 1 11.12 12.42 12.91
C CYS A 1 11.29 11.77 11.55
N THR A 2 11.85 10.56 11.52
CA THR A 2 12.22 9.84 10.31
C THR A 2 10.95 9.44 9.58
N ILE A 3 10.74 10.04 8.40
CA ILE A 3 9.64 9.68 7.49
C ILE A 3 9.90 8.22 7.14
N HIS A 4 9.02 7.36 7.67
CA HIS A 4 9.08 5.91 7.59
C HIS A 4 9.46 5.51 6.15
N ASP A 5 10.67 5.00 5.97
CA ASP A 5 11.12 4.46 4.70
C ASP A 5 10.02 3.53 4.17
N GLY A 6 9.56 3.76 2.93
CA GLY A 6 8.56 2.92 2.24
C GLY A 6 8.99 1.47 2.00
N LEU A 7 10.05 1.04 2.69
CA LEU A 7 10.62 -0.29 2.78
C LEU A 7 9.79 -1.23 3.66
N THR A 8 9.07 -0.72 4.68
CA THR A 8 8.21 -1.51 5.58
C THR A 8 6.73 -1.19 5.43
N THR A 9 6.38 -0.14 4.68
CA THR A 9 5.01 0.33 4.51
C THR A 9 4.22 -0.56 3.55
N LEU A 10 3.07 -1.06 4.00
CA LEU A 10 2.19 -1.90 3.20
C LEU A 10 1.35 -1.09 2.23
N PHE A 11 1.32 -1.50 0.97
CA PHE A 11 0.60 -0.76 -0.08
C PHE A 11 -0.90 -0.70 0.17
N TRP A 12 -1.52 -1.75 0.72
CA TRP A 12 -2.97 -1.81 0.91
C TRP A 12 -3.41 -1.38 2.31
N GLU A 13 -2.60 -1.72 3.31
CA GLU A 13 -2.97 -1.58 4.73
C GLU A 13 -2.51 -0.26 5.34
N ASP A 14 -1.39 0.32 4.89
CA ASP A 14 -0.84 1.53 5.46
C ASP A 14 -1.39 2.82 4.84
N ARG A 15 -1.29 3.90 5.62
CA ARG A 15 -1.70 5.26 5.27
C ARG A 15 -0.64 6.02 4.47
N TRP A 16 -0.12 5.40 3.42
CA TRP A 16 1.01 5.94 2.68
C TRP A 16 0.59 6.92 1.58
N LEU A 17 -0.66 6.85 1.10
CA LEU A 17 -1.18 7.72 0.06
C LEU A 17 -1.90 8.92 0.70
N HIS A 18 -1.19 10.03 0.86
CA HIS A 18 -1.71 11.26 1.52
C HIS A 18 -2.25 11.04 2.94
N GLY A 19 -1.70 10.08 3.68
CA GLY A 19 -2.21 9.73 5.02
C GLY A 19 -3.51 8.90 4.99
N GLN A 20 -3.91 8.41 3.82
CA GLN A 20 -5.07 7.55 3.64
C GLN A 20 -4.64 6.15 3.17
N ARG A 21 -5.46 5.15 3.52
CA ARG A 21 -5.28 3.78 3.04
C ARG A 21 -5.93 3.62 1.68
N ILE A 22 -5.44 2.67 0.87
CA ILE A 22 -6.05 2.38 -0.44
C ILE A 22 -7.51 1.92 -0.29
N GLN A 23 -7.87 1.22 0.79
CA GLN A 23 -9.26 0.85 1.05
C GLN A 23 -10.21 2.06 1.21
N GLU A 24 -9.69 3.22 1.65
CA GLU A 24 -10.49 4.44 1.85
C GLU A 24 -10.71 5.19 0.54
N ILE A 25 -9.78 5.03 -0.42
CA ILE A 25 -9.82 5.68 -1.73
C ILE A 25 -10.52 4.78 -2.76
N ALA A 26 -10.29 3.46 -2.69
CA ALA A 26 -10.76 2.47 -3.66
C ALA A 26 -11.22 1.17 -2.95
N PRO A 27 -12.35 1.20 -2.21
CA PRO A 27 -12.86 0.04 -1.47
C PRO A 27 -13.23 -1.13 -2.40
N LEU A 28 -13.70 -0.84 -3.62
CA LEU A 28 -14.04 -1.85 -4.62
C LEU A 28 -12.81 -2.64 -5.06
N ILE A 29 -11.71 -1.95 -5.36
CA ILE A 29 -10.46 -2.60 -5.74
C ILE A 29 -9.92 -3.40 -4.55
N TYR A 30 -9.90 -2.80 -3.36
CA TYR A 30 -9.45 -3.47 -2.14
C TYR A 30 -10.21 -4.78 -1.85
N SER A 31 -11.52 -4.82 -2.10
CA SER A 31 -12.35 -6.02 -1.89
C SER A 31 -12.03 -7.16 -2.87
N ILE A 32 -11.52 -6.85 -4.06
CA ILE A 32 -11.18 -7.84 -5.09
C ILE A 32 -9.83 -8.50 -4.78
N ILE A 33 -8.93 -7.77 -4.12
CA ILE A 33 -7.58 -8.26 -3.83
C ILE A 33 -7.59 -9.24 -2.65
N PRO A 34 -6.95 -10.42 -2.78
CA PRO A 34 -6.82 -11.38 -1.69
C PRO A 34 -6.07 -10.79 -0.48
N GLN A 35 -6.46 -11.20 0.73
CA GLN A 35 -5.84 -10.72 1.98
C GLN A 35 -4.33 -10.96 2.03
N ARG A 36 -3.85 -12.07 1.46
CA ARG A 36 -2.41 -12.36 1.41
C ARG A 36 -1.66 -11.27 0.66
N THR A 37 -2.14 -10.90 -0.53
CA THR A 37 -1.55 -9.82 -1.33
C THR A 37 -1.57 -8.48 -0.59
N ARG A 38 -2.64 -8.19 0.16
CA ARG A 38 -2.75 -6.97 0.96
C ARG A 38 -1.69 -6.85 2.04
N THR A 39 -1.42 -7.96 2.74
CA THR A 39 -0.44 -8.02 3.83
C THR A 39 1.02 -8.19 3.37
N THR A 40 1.27 -8.68 2.15
CA THR A 40 2.65 -8.90 1.67
C THR A 40 3.14 -7.84 0.70
N MET A 41 2.26 -7.07 0.07
CA MET A 41 2.62 -6.09 -0.96
C MET A 41 3.08 -4.78 -0.31
N MET A 42 4.36 -4.47 -0.49
CA MET A 42 4.95 -3.22 0.01
C MET A 42 4.83 -2.09 -1.01
N VAL A 43 4.79 -0.85 -0.53
CA VAL A 43 4.74 0.36 -1.39
C VAL A 43 5.88 0.36 -2.40
N ARG A 44 7.10 0.01 -1.97
CA ARG A 44 8.27 -0.13 -2.86
C ARG A 44 8.09 -1.13 -4.00
N GLN A 45 7.32 -2.21 -3.81
CA GLN A 45 7.11 -3.23 -4.83
C GLN A 45 6.05 -2.78 -5.83
N ALA A 46 5.04 -2.04 -5.37
CA ALA A 46 4.00 -1.49 -6.21
C ALA A 46 4.46 -0.30 -7.05
N THR A 47 5.36 0.52 -6.50
CA THR A 47 5.91 1.73 -7.13
C THR A 47 7.25 1.46 -7.86
N GLY A 48 7.84 0.28 -7.66
CA GLY A 48 9.23 -0.04 -8.01
C GLY A 48 9.50 -0.56 -9.42
N ASP A 49 8.56 -0.49 -10.35
CA ASP A 49 8.80 -0.84 -11.76
C ASP A 49 8.20 0.27 -12.64
N GLY A 50 8.98 1.32 -12.82
CA GLY A 50 8.65 2.50 -13.62
C GLY A 50 9.88 3.00 -14.38
N ALA A 51 10.62 2.06 -14.99
CA ALA A 51 11.71 2.32 -15.92
C ALA A 51 11.46 1.55 -17.23
#